data_AF-A0A350Y120-F1
#
_entry.id   AF-A0A350Y120-F1
#
_cell.length_a   1.000
_cell.length_b   1.000
_cell.length_c   1.000
_cell.angle_alpha   90.00
_cell.angle_beta   90.00
_cell.angle_gamma   90.00
#
_symmetry.space_group_name_H-M   'P 1'
#
loop_
_entity.id
_entity.type
_entity.pdbx_description
1 polymer ?
#
loop_
_entity_poly.entity_id
_entity_poly.type
_entity_poly.pdbx_seq_one_letter_code
_entity_poly.pdbx_strand_id
1 'polypeptide(L)'
;AATSAAKIDNQLWVDEYIHGYKDTEVIKRETGENLFSYLAKKPLFPAFLQGLILLLITIWATSRRFGKPLTLTPPVVDNSEAYIQALGGVLQKAGRSEFILDVVGKEEQLKLQKALGLGEIPLDYNVLINAWIQQTGRPATELKQLLQQQTGKRRISDTNLLNWLEKWKEIRHHLPF
;
A
#
# COMPACT_ATOMS: atom_id res chain seq x y z
N ALA A 1 107.05 -1.63 47.48
CA ALA A 1 107.17 -0.48 46.56
C ALA A 1 105.77 -0.27 45.95
N ALA A 2 105.00 0.71 46.43
CA ALA A 2 104.88 2.08 45.90
C ALA A 2 104.29 2.05 44.46
N THR A 3 103.15 2.67 44.13
CA THR A 3 102.76 4.06 44.42
C THR A 3 101.24 4.28 44.38
N SER A 4 100.78 5.19 45.24
CA SER A 4 99.45 5.81 45.33
C SER A 4 99.10 6.65 44.09
N ALA A 5 97.83 6.62 43.66
CA ALA A 5 97.26 7.63 42.76
C ALA A 5 96.05 8.29 43.43
N ALA A 6 96.16 9.60 43.63
CA ALA A 6 95.19 10.46 44.31
C ALA A 6 93.87 10.55 43.52
N LYS A 7 92.75 10.45 44.23
CA LYS A 7 91.40 10.67 43.70
C LYS A 7 91.15 12.19 43.63
N ILE A 8 91.16 12.76 42.44
CA ILE A 8 90.75 14.14 42.20
C ILE A 8 89.22 14.16 42.12
N ASP A 9 88.58 14.83 43.07
CA ASP A 9 87.13 15.03 43.11
C ASP A 9 86.75 16.19 42.20
N ASN A 10 86.59 15.90 40.91
CA ASN A 10 86.30 16.90 39.89
C ASN A 10 84.77 17.03 39.74
N GLN A 11 84.18 17.94 40.52
CA GLN A 11 82.75 18.24 40.45
C GLN A 11 82.44 18.96 39.12
N LEU A 12 81.89 18.22 38.17
CA LEU A 12 81.49 18.71 36.85
C LEU A 12 80.04 19.23 36.92
N TRP A 13 79.85 20.53 36.69
CA TRP A 13 78.53 21.14 36.59
C TRP A 13 78.12 21.22 35.12
N VAL A 14 76.99 20.60 34.78
CA VAL A 14 76.44 20.59 33.42
C VAL A 14 75.07 21.24 33.44
N ASP A 15 74.85 22.23 32.57
CA ASP A 15 73.55 22.87 32.40
C ASP A 15 72.68 22.05 31.45
N GLU A 16 71.88 21.14 32.02
CA GLU A 16 70.95 20.32 31.26
C GLU A 16 69.62 21.05 30.96
N TYR A 17 69.41 22.24 31.54
CA TYR A 17 68.15 22.97 31.40
C TYR A 17 67.94 23.46 29.96
N ILE A 18 69.02 23.86 29.28
CA ILE A 18 69.02 24.24 27.85
C ILE A 18 68.72 23.04 26.93
N HIS A 19 68.94 21.82 27.43
CA HIS A 19 68.74 20.57 26.67
C HIS A 19 67.40 19.90 26.97
N GLY A 20 66.52 20.57 27.73
CA GLY A 20 65.16 20.12 28.01
C GLY A 20 65.02 19.25 29.26
N TYR A 21 66.09 19.09 30.05
CA TYR A 21 65.96 18.53 31.40
C TYR A 21 65.17 19.51 32.27
N LYS A 22 64.08 19.03 32.87
CA LYS A 22 63.26 19.78 33.83
C LYS A 22 63.12 18.97 35.08
N ASP A 23 63.26 19.61 36.23
CA ASP A 23 63.02 18.95 37.51
C ASP A 23 61.56 18.51 37.65
N THR A 24 61.34 17.41 38.37
CA THR A 24 60.00 16.81 38.54
C THR A 24 58.99 17.78 39.16
N GLU A 25 59.45 18.77 39.93
CA GLU A 25 58.62 19.85 40.45
C GLU A 25 58.22 20.90 39.39
N VAL A 26 59.12 21.24 38.46
CA VAL A 26 58.83 22.11 37.30
C VAL A 26 57.87 21.40 36.35
N ILE A 27 58.11 20.11 36.10
CA ILE A 27 57.20 19.26 35.32
C ILE A 27 55.82 19.23 35.96
N LYS A 28 55.69 19.01 37.27
CA LYS A 28 54.37 19.02 37.95
C LYS A 28 53.67 20.37 37.89
N ARG A 29 54.42 21.48 37.90
CA ARG A 29 53.86 22.83 37.82
C ARG A 29 53.38 23.16 36.40
N GLU A 30 54.10 22.73 35.37
CA GLU A 30 53.73 22.93 33.96
C GLU A 30 52.67 21.92 33.48
N THR A 31 52.71 20.67 33.97
CA THR A 31 51.73 19.61 33.68
C THR A 31 50.45 19.77 34.52
N GLY A 32 50.38 20.81 35.36
CA GLY A 32 49.38 20.99 36.42
C GLY A 32 47.98 21.43 35.98
N GLU A 33 47.68 21.55 34.69
CA GLU A 33 46.31 21.80 34.23
C GLU A 33 45.87 20.75 33.21
N ASN A 34 45.18 19.72 33.71
CA ASN A 34 44.41 18.81 32.86
C ASN A 34 43.38 19.62 32.04
N LEU A 35 43.09 19.19 30.81
CA LEU A 35 42.07 19.83 29.95
C LEU A 35 40.73 20.02 30.68
N PHE A 36 40.37 19.07 31.54
CA PHE A 36 39.19 19.14 32.41
C PHE A 36 39.27 20.26 33.45
N SER A 37 40.44 20.47 34.08
CA SER A 37 40.67 21.55 35.04
C SER A 37 40.61 22.93 34.36
N TYR A 38 41.18 23.04 33.16
CA TYR A 38 41.10 24.26 32.34
C TYR A 38 39.67 24.60 31.93
N LEU A 39 38.89 23.58 31.53
CA LEU A 39 37.50 23.75 31.10
C LEU A 39 36.56 24.07 32.27
N ALA A 40 36.83 23.52 33.47
CA ALA A 40 36.07 23.81 34.69
C ALA A 40 36.30 25.23 35.24
N LYS A 41 37.49 25.81 35.02
CA LYS A 41 37.86 27.15 35.51
C LYS A 41 37.28 28.29 34.65
N LYS A 42 36.84 28.00 33.43
CA LYS A 42 36.23 28.97 32.51
C LYS A 42 34.70 28.95 32.60
N PRO A 43 34.02 30.10 32.42
CA PRO A 43 32.54 30.20 32.37
C PRO A 43 31.92 29.51 31.14
N LEU A 44 32.70 28.73 30.38
CA LEU A 44 32.24 27.88 29.29
C LEU A 44 31.56 26.59 29.79
N PHE A 45 31.88 26.15 31.01
CA PHE A 45 31.27 24.96 31.60
C PHE A 45 29.74 25.02 31.69
N PRO A 46 29.10 26.09 32.22
CA PRO A 46 27.64 26.17 32.24
C PRO A 46 27.03 26.20 30.83
N ALA A 47 27.68 26.86 29.86
CA ALA A 47 27.23 26.89 28.47
C ALA A 47 27.30 25.50 27.81
N PHE A 48 28.36 24.74 28.07
CA PHE A 48 28.51 23.36 27.61
C PHE A 48 27.42 22.45 28.21
N LEU A 49 27.19 22.56 29.53
CA LEU A 49 26.17 21.78 30.22
C LEU A 49 24.76 22.10 29.68
N GLN A 50 24.48 23.37 29.42
CA GLN A 50 23.22 23.80 28.82
C GLN A 50 23.06 23.24 27.40
N GLY A 51 24.11 23.24 26.59
CA GLY A 51 24.12 22.63 25.26
C GLY A 51 23.84 21.12 25.31
N LEU A 52 24.44 20.41 26.27
CA LEU A 52 24.21 18.98 26.47
C LEU A 52 22.75 18.69 26.82
N ILE A 53 22.15 19.47 27.72
CA ILE A 53 20.74 19.33 28.11
C ILE A 53 19.82 19.55 26.90
N LEU A 54 20.06 20.61 26.11
CA LEU A 54 19.27 20.89 24.91
C LEU A 54 19.38 19.75 23.89
N LEU A 55 20.58 19.21 23.69
CA LEU A 55 20.81 18.09 22.78
C LEU A 55 20.06 16.81 23.24
N LEU A 56 20.01 16.53 24.53
CA LEU A 56 19.24 15.40 25.05
C LEU A 56 17.73 15.60 24.85
N ILE A 57 17.23 16.82 25.07
CA ILE A 57 15.82 17.15 24.86
C ILE A 57 15.45 17.02 23.37
N THR A 58 16.30 17.49 22.44
CA THR A 58 16.01 17.41 21.01
C THR A 58 16.05 15.98 20.48
N ILE A 59 17.01 15.17 20.93
CA ILE A 59 17.03 13.73 20.61
C ILE A 59 15.75 13.09 21.12
N TRP A 60 15.37 13.32 22.38
CA TRP A 60 14.17 12.73 22.95
C TRP A 60 12.88 13.20 22.25
N ALA A 61 12.79 14.48 21.90
CA ALA A 61 11.66 15.04 21.17
C ALA A 61 11.55 14.49 19.74
N THR A 62 12.68 14.24 19.07
CA THR A 62 12.73 13.71 17.70
C THR A 62 12.51 12.20 17.67
N SER A 63 12.99 11.48 18.70
CA SER A 63 12.81 10.03 18.84
C SER A 63 11.40 9.64 19.31
N ARG A 64 10.59 10.59 19.82
CA ARG A 64 9.15 10.39 19.96
C ARG A 64 8.49 10.54 18.59
N ARG A 65 8.31 9.42 17.89
CA ARG A 65 7.45 9.36 16.69
C ARG A 65 6.06 9.92 17.06
N PHE A 66 5.73 11.10 16.57
CA PHE A 66 4.40 11.66 16.69
C PHE A 66 3.45 10.89 15.77
N GLY A 67 2.38 10.34 16.33
CA GLY A 67 1.28 9.75 15.58
C GLY A 67 1.08 8.25 15.82
N LYS A 68 -0.17 7.82 15.64
CA LYS A 68 -0.54 6.41 15.68
C LYS A 68 0.14 5.68 14.51
N PRO A 69 0.60 4.43 14.68
CA PRO A 69 1.13 3.65 13.57
C PRO A 69 0.08 3.59 12.45
N LEU A 70 0.46 3.96 11.24
CA LEU A 70 -0.40 3.76 10.07
C LEU A 70 -0.63 2.26 9.91
N THR A 71 -1.86 1.82 10.16
CA THR A 71 -2.31 0.49 9.77
C THR A 71 -2.46 0.49 8.26
N LEU A 72 -1.60 -0.26 7.57
CA LEU A 72 -1.76 -0.49 6.14
C LEU A 72 -3.06 -1.28 5.95
N THR A 73 -4.05 -0.66 5.30
CA THR A 73 -5.25 -1.39 4.87
C THR A 73 -4.80 -2.47 3.89
N PRO A 74 -5.10 -3.75 4.14
CA PRO A 74 -4.76 -4.80 3.19
C PRO A 74 -5.42 -4.50 1.84
N PRO A 75 -4.74 -4.79 0.72
CA PRO A 75 -5.35 -4.61 -0.60
C PRO A 75 -6.62 -5.44 -0.68
N VAL A 76 -7.72 -4.82 -1.12
CA VAL A 76 -8.95 -5.53 -1.46
C VAL A 76 -8.62 -6.38 -2.68
N VAL A 77 -8.45 -7.68 -2.48
CA VAL A 77 -8.26 -8.63 -3.58
C VAL A 77 -9.59 -8.68 -4.33
N ASP A 78 -9.60 -8.24 -5.58
CA ASP A 78 -10.76 -8.34 -6.47
C ASP A 78 -10.95 -9.81 -6.90
N ASN A 79 -11.50 -10.60 -6.00
CA ASN A 79 -11.80 -12.02 -6.20
C ASN A 79 -13.12 -12.24 -6.93
N SER A 80 -13.72 -11.19 -7.49
CA SER A 80 -15.00 -11.28 -8.19
C SER A 80 -14.89 -12.25 -9.36
N GLU A 81 -13.77 -12.23 -10.10
CA GLU A 81 -13.55 -13.13 -11.23
C GLU A 81 -13.51 -14.60 -10.80
N ALA A 82 -12.69 -14.94 -9.79
CA ALA A 82 -12.57 -16.32 -9.32
C ALA A 82 -13.91 -16.87 -8.78
N TYR A 83 -14.67 -16.01 -8.10
CA TYR A 83 -16.01 -16.35 -7.63
C TYR A 83 -17.00 -16.57 -8.80
N ILE A 84 -17.03 -15.65 -9.78
CA ILE A 84 -17.89 -15.75 -10.97
C ILE A 84 -17.54 -17.02 -11.77
N GLN A 85 -16.26 -17.31 -11.96
CA GLN A 85 -15.80 -18.52 -12.64
C GLN A 85 -16.20 -19.79 -11.88
N ALA A 86 -16.03 -19.81 -10.56
CA ALA A 86 -16.44 -20.94 -9.73
C ALA A 86 -17.96 -21.19 -9.80
N LEU A 87 -18.75 -20.12 -9.67
CA LEU A 87 -20.21 -20.21 -9.75
C LEU A 87 -20.67 -20.65 -11.14
N GLY A 88 -20.10 -20.08 -12.20
CA GLY A 88 -20.37 -20.47 -13.58
C GLY A 88 -20.03 -21.94 -13.84
N GLY A 89 -18.87 -22.40 -13.33
CA GLY A 89 -18.46 -23.80 -13.42
C GLY A 89 -19.40 -24.76 -12.68
N VAL A 90 -19.89 -24.38 -11.49
CA VAL A 90 -20.89 -25.18 -10.75
C VAL A 90 -22.21 -25.26 -11.53
N LEU A 91 -22.69 -24.14 -12.06
CA LEU A 91 -23.95 -24.11 -12.83
C LEU A 91 -23.85 -24.92 -14.13
N GLN A 92 -22.73 -24.81 -14.85
CA GLN A 92 -22.47 -25.59 -16.07
C GLN A 92 -22.39 -27.08 -15.76
N LYS A 93 -21.63 -27.48 -14.73
CA LYS A 93 -21.46 -28.89 -14.36
C LYS A 93 -22.75 -29.51 -13.81
N ALA A 94 -23.56 -28.73 -13.10
CA ALA A 94 -24.91 -29.13 -12.68
C ALA A 94 -25.90 -29.18 -13.85
N GLY A 95 -25.54 -28.63 -15.00
CA GLY A 95 -26.36 -28.61 -16.20
C GLY A 95 -27.61 -27.74 -16.08
N ARG A 96 -27.56 -26.72 -15.22
CA ARG A 96 -28.69 -25.86 -14.84
C ARG A 96 -28.79 -24.63 -15.75
N SER A 97 -28.93 -24.83 -17.06
CA SER A 97 -29.07 -23.74 -18.03
C SER A 97 -30.35 -22.92 -17.84
N GLU A 98 -31.38 -23.50 -17.20
CA GLU A 98 -32.62 -22.81 -16.83
C GLU A 98 -32.40 -21.67 -15.83
N PHE A 99 -31.39 -21.77 -14.96
CA PHE A 99 -31.06 -20.70 -14.02
C PHE A 99 -30.51 -19.47 -14.75
N ILE A 100 -29.68 -19.70 -15.78
CA ILE A 100 -29.13 -18.64 -16.61
C ILE A 100 -30.25 -17.96 -17.40
N LEU A 101 -31.16 -18.75 -17.99
CA LEU A 101 -32.34 -18.19 -18.67
C LEU A 101 -33.19 -17.31 -17.74
N ASP A 102 -33.41 -17.74 -16.50
CA ASP A 102 -34.21 -16.96 -15.55
C ASP A 102 -33.49 -15.66 -15.13
N VAL A 103 -32.26 -15.77 -14.64
CA VAL A 103 -31.52 -14.63 -14.09
C VAL A 103 -31.10 -13.65 -15.19
N VAL A 104 -30.39 -14.14 -16.22
CA VAL A 104 -29.92 -13.28 -17.31
C VAL A 104 -31.08 -12.77 -18.14
N GLY A 105 -32.10 -13.60 -18.38
CA GLY A 105 -33.27 -13.18 -19.15
C GLY A 105 -34.06 -12.07 -18.48
N LYS A 106 -34.24 -12.10 -17.15
CA LYS A 106 -34.88 -11.01 -16.41
C LYS A 106 -34.10 -9.71 -16.50
N GLU A 107 -32.77 -9.77 -16.37
CA GLU A 107 -31.91 -8.59 -16.50
C GLU A 107 -31.94 -8.02 -17.91
N GLU A 108 -31.89 -8.86 -18.95
CA GLU A 108 -31.98 -8.40 -20.34
C GLU A 108 -33.36 -7.81 -20.66
N GLN A 109 -34.43 -8.38 -20.12
CA GLN A 109 -35.78 -7.80 -20.19
C GLN A 109 -35.83 -6.41 -19.54
N LEU A 110 -35.22 -6.24 -18.36
CA LEU A 110 -35.19 -4.96 -17.67
C LEU A 110 -34.36 -3.92 -18.43
N LYS A 111 -33.20 -4.30 -18.99
CA LYS A 111 -32.40 -3.41 -19.83
C LYS A 111 -33.16 -2.98 -21.08
N LEU A 112 -33.82 -3.92 -21.75
CA LEU A 112 -34.69 -3.62 -22.89
C LEU A 112 -35.78 -2.63 -22.48
N GLN A 113 -36.46 -2.87 -21.36
CA GLN A 113 -37.51 -2.01 -20.85
C GLN A 113 -37.00 -0.58 -20.55
N LYS A 114 -35.83 -0.46 -19.92
CA LYS A 114 -35.19 0.83 -19.63
C LYS A 114 -34.84 1.58 -20.93
N ALA A 115 -34.27 0.88 -21.92
CA ALA A 115 -33.96 1.46 -23.22
C ALA A 115 -35.22 1.88 -24.00
N LEU A 116 -36.34 1.18 -23.80
CA LEU A 116 -37.64 1.55 -24.35
C LEU A 116 -38.35 2.66 -23.53
N GLY A 117 -37.74 3.18 -22.45
CA GLY A 117 -38.32 4.25 -21.63
C GLY A 117 -39.50 3.83 -20.75
N LEU A 118 -39.69 2.52 -20.54
CA LEU A 118 -40.84 1.94 -19.85
C LEU A 118 -40.63 1.79 -18.32
N GLY A 119 -39.51 2.28 -17.78
CA GLY A 119 -39.19 2.28 -16.35
C GLY A 119 -38.46 1.01 -15.87
N GLU A 120 -38.45 0.78 -14.55
CA GLU A 120 -37.64 -0.27 -13.90
C GLU A 120 -38.45 -1.46 -13.35
N ILE A 121 -39.78 -1.40 -13.41
CA ILE A 121 -40.66 -2.46 -12.88
C ILE A 121 -40.93 -3.47 -14.00
N PRO A 122 -40.62 -4.78 -13.85
CA PRO A 122 -40.84 -5.76 -14.90
C PRO A 122 -42.28 -5.74 -15.45
N LEU A 123 -42.43 -5.41 -16.73
CA LEU A 123 -43.71 -5.38 -17.43
C LEU A 123 -44.02 -6.71 -18.11
N ASP A 124 -45.31 -6.92 -18.42
CA ASP A 124 -45.79 -8.08 -19.17
C ASP A 124 -45.13 -8.15 -20.56
N TYR A 125 -44.84 -9.38 -21.00
CA TYR A 125 -44.20 -9.64 -22.29
C TYR A 125 -44.94 -9.03 -23.48
N ASN A 126 -46.27 -8.98 -23.44
CA ASN A 126 -47.07 -8.39 -24.53
C ASN A 126 -46.89 -6.87 -24.60
N VAL A 127 -46.74 -6.21 -23.45
CA VAL A 127 -46.49 -4.76 -23.39
C VAL A 127 -45.11 -4.44 -23.96
N LEU A 128 -44.09 -5.23 -23.61
CA LEU A 128 -42.73 -5.07 -24.14
C LEU A 128 -42.66 -5.31 -25.65
N ILE A 129 -43.37 -6.32 -26.16
CA ILE A 129 -43.42 -6.60 -27.59
C ILE A 129 -44.07 -5.43 -28.35
N ASN A 130 -45.17 -4.88 -27.85
CA ASN A 130 -45.84 -3.76 -28.50
C ASN A 130 -44.96 -2.51 -28.52
N ALA A 131 -44.30 -2.20 -27.40
CA ALA A 131 -43.37 -1.07 -27.32
C ALA A 131 -42.16 -1.24 -28.24
N TRP A 132 -41.63 -2.47 -28.36
CA TRP A 132 -40.55 -2.78 -29.29
C TRP A 132 -40.95 -2.51 -30.74
N ILE A 133 -42.13 -2.98 -31.18
CA ILE A 133 -42.63 -2.71 -32.54
C ILE A 133 -42.77 -1.20 -32.77
N GLN A 134 -43.34 -0.49 -31.80
CA GLN A 134 -43.62 0.94 -31.91
C GLN A 134 -42.35 1.78 -32.01
N GLN A 135 -41.31 1.43 -31.25
CA GLN A 135 -40.09 2.25 -31.16
C GLN A 135 -39.01 1.85 -32.17
N THR A 136 -38.91 0.58 -32.54
CA THR A 136 -37.87 0.09 -33.46
C THR A 136 -38.38 -0.21 -34.87
N GLY A 137 -39.70 -0.33 -35.07
CA GLY A 137 -40.30 -0.69 -36.35
C GLY A 137 -40.00 -2.13 -36.81
N ARG A 138 -39.39 -2.95 -35.96
CA ARG A 138 -38.95 -4.33 -36.27
C ARG A 138 -40.03 -5.37 -35.97
N PRO A 139 -39.97 -6.55 -36.64
CA PRO A 139 -40.95 -7.59 -36.42
C PRO A 139 -40.87 -8.14 -34.99
N ALA A 140 -42.04 -8.30 -34.36
CA ALA A 140 -42.17 -8.88 -33.02
C ALA A 140 -41.74 -10.34 -32.90
N THR A 141 -41.59 -11.04 -34.03
CA THR A 141 -41.24 -12.47 -34.07
C THR A 141 -39.89 -12.73 -33.43
N GLU A 142 -38.90 -11.85 -33.63
CA GLU A 142 -37.54 -11.98 -33.08
C GLU A 142 -37.57 -11.91 -31.55
N LEU A 143 -38.17 -10.85 -30.99
CA LEU A 143 -38.27 -10.67 -29.54
C LEU A 143 -39.17 -11.72 -28.88
N LYS A 144 -40.31 -12.06 -29.52
CA LYS A 144 -41.25 -13.06 -28.99
C LYS A 144 -40.59 -14.43 -28.86
N GLN A 145 -39.76 -14.84 -29.82
CA GLN A 145 -39.04 -16.11 -29.74
C GLN A 145 -38.09 -16.14 -28.53
N LEU A 146 -37.37 -15.05 -28.26
CA LEU A 146 -36.44 -14.97 -27.12
C LEU A 146 -37.15 -15.02 -25.77
N LEU A 147 -38.25 -14.26 -25.63
CA LEU A 147 -39.05 -14.24 -24.40
C LEU A 147 -39.75 -15.58 -24.15
N GLN A 148 -40.21 -16.26 -25.21
CA GLN A 148 -40.78 -17.61 -25.10
C GLN A 148 -39.74 -18.65 -24.69
N GLN A 149 -38.53 -18.57 -25.23
CA GLN A 149 -37.42 -19.45 -24.85
C GLN A 149 -37.02 -19.25 -23.38
N GLN A 150 -37.06 -18.02 -22.88
CA GLN A 150 -36.81 -17.70 -21.47
C GLN A 150 -37.90 -18.25 -20.53
N THR A 151 -39.17 -18.19 -20.93
CA THR A 151 -40.30 -18.67 -20.10
C THR A 151 -40.38 -20.20 -20.06
N GLY A 152 -39.82 -20.86 -21.07
CA GLY A 152 -39.75 -22.31 -21.13
C GLY A 152 -38.81 -22.85 -20.05
N LYS A 153 -39.35 -23.49 -19.00
CA LYS A 153 -38.58 -24.23 -17.97
C LYS A 153 -37.82 -25.46 -18.50
N ARG A 154 -37.60 -25.54 -19.82
CA ARG A 154 -36.94 -26.67 -20.45
C ARG A 154 -35.45 -26.41 -20.48
N ARG A 155 -34.69 -27.44 -20.12
CA ARG A 155 -33.24 -27.44 -20.23
C ARG A 155 -32.83 -27.23 -21.69
N ILE A 156 -32.01 -26.23 -21.94
CA ILE A 156 -31.43 -25.96 -23.26
C ILE A 156 -29.98 -26.41 -23.27
N SER A 157 -29.49 -26.84 -24.45
CA SER A 157 -28.09 -27.18 -24.65
C SER A 157 -27.21 -25.92 -24.63
N ASP A 158 -25.94 -26.09 -24.28
CA ASP A 158 -24.96 -25.00 -24.20
C ASP A 158 -24.89 -24.19 -25.51
N THR A 159 -24.88 -24.87 -26.67
CA THR A 159 -24.90 -24.22 -27.99
C THR A 159 -26.15 -23.36 -28.19
N ASN A 160 -27.32 -23.85 -27.77
CA ASN A 160 -28.56 -23.08 -27.89
C ASN A 160 -28.62 -21.92 -26.91
N LEU A 161 -28.03 -22.06 -25.73
CA LEU A 161 -27.88 -20.97 -24.75
C LEU A 161 -26.97 -19.86 -25.28
N LEU A 162 -25.84 -20.22 -25.91
CA LEU A 162 -24.94 -19.26 -26.54
C LEU A 162 -25.64 -18.52 -27.70
N ASN A 163 -26.36 -19.24 -28.56
CA ASN A 163 -27.13 -18.63 -29.64
C ASN A 163 -28.23 -17.69 -29.10
N TRP A 164 -28.88 -18.06 -28.00
CA TRP A 164 -29.88 -17.20 -27.34
C TRP A 164 -29.26 -15.92 -26.79
N LEU A 165 -28.08 -16.01 -26.15
CA LEU A 165 -27.33 -14.83 -25.68
C LEU A 165 -26.87 -13.93 -26.82
N GLU A 166 -26.46 -14.52 -27.94
CA GLU A 166 -26.05 -13.78 -29.15
C GLU A 166 -27.21 -12.97 -29.74
N LYS A 167 -28.40 -13.57 -29.84
CA LYS A 167 -29.61 -12.85 -30.28
C LYS A 167 -29.99 -11.69 -29.35
N TRP A 168 -29.83 -11.85 -28.03
CA TRP A 168 -30.01 -10.72 -27.10
C TRP A 168 -29.00 -9.61 -27.33
N LYS A 169 -27.74 -9.98 -27.63
CA LYS A 169 -26.71 -9.02 -27.99
C LYS A 169 -27.10 -8.25 -29.27
N GLU A 170 -27.63 -8.91 -30.29
CA GLU A 170 -28.13 -8.25 -31.52
C GLU A 170 -29.26 -7.26 -31.22
N ILE A 171 -30.25 -7.65 -30.40
CA ILE A 171 -31.34 -6.73 -30.00
C ILE A 171 -30.79 -5.47 -29.33
N ARG A 172 -29.78 -5.61 -28.46
CA ARG A 172 -29.14 -4.45 -27.81
C ARG A 172 -28.47 -3.50 -28.79
N HIS A 173 -27.94 -3.98 -29.92
CA HIS A 173 -27.36 -3.11 -30.94
C HIS A 173 -28.42 -2.27 -31.67
N HIS A 174 -29.68 -2.69 -31.62
CA HIS A 174 -30.79 -2.00 -32.26
C HIS A 174 -31.55 -1.07 -31.33
N LEU A 175 -31.18 -1.03 -30.05
CA LEU A 175 -31.78 -0.11 -29.10
C LEU A 175 -31.10 1.27 -29.19
N PRO A 176 -31.89 2.37 -29.14
CA PRO A 176 -31.32 3.68 -28.95
C PRO A 176 -30.69 3.73 -27.55
N PHE A 177 -29.39 4.01 -27.48
CA PHE A 177 -28.68 4.27 -26.23
C PHE A 177 -29.04 5.65 -25.67
#